data_AF-A0A534UI31-F1
#
_entry.id   AF-A0A534UI31-F1
#
_cell.length_a   1.000
_cell.length_b   1.000
_cell.length_c   1.000
_cell.angle_alpha   90.00
_cell.angle_beta   90.00
_cell.angle_gamma   90.00
#
_symmetry.space_group_name_H-M   'P 1'
#
loop_
_entity.id
_entity.type
_entity.pdbx_description
1 polymer ?
#
loop_
_entity_poly.entity_id
_entity_poly.type
_entity_poly.pdbx_seq_one_letter_code
_entity_poly.pdbx_strand_id
1 'polypeptide(L)'
;MMKIKPLLFVLLIGAAGCSTGTYTRGATLLSGMQLYEGEMQRVANSPQRWPERQQAGGSLKTVITATLGGSKEFYRLVDLDMRKREFMITMREMSLPPDRLQEMKDELVKMNAEVATLKPIIRAQIATLPVQGDGQQRVESLATLGLLTLALDSFSANSGARGLEAPSTKIDQYVVTDLGSFATVRAPDGQTHRCSVFSVVDEGAGMKCEPLVR
;
A
#
# COMPACT_ATOMS: atom_id res chain seq x y z
N MET A 1 46.04 34.99 -27.79
CA MET A 1 45.97 33.55 -27.46
C MET A 1 45.84 33.49 -25.94
N MET A 2 44.87 32.84 -25.28
CA MET A 2 44.03 31.69 -25.59
C MET A 2 42.61 31.89 -25.04
N LYS A 3 41.63 31.47 -25.84
CA LYS A 3 40.23 31.23 -25.47
C LYS A 3 40.18 29.98 -24.58
N ILE A 4 39.72 30.08 -23.34
CA ILE A 4 39.40 28.92 -22.50
C ILE A 4 37.97 29.05 -21.99
N LYS A 5 37.08 28.48 -22.82
CA LYS A 5 35.94 27.63 -22.47
C LYS A 5 34.78 28.23 -21.64
N PRO A 6 33.64 28.55 -22.30
CA PRO A 6 32.34 28.74 -21.63
C PRO A 6 31.70 27.39 -21.20
N LEU A 7 32.51 26.37 -20.90
CA LEU A 7 32.05 25.00 -20.63
C LEU A 7 31.73 24.74 -19.15
N LEU A 8 32.15 25.64 -18.25
CA LEU A 8 31.94 25.49 -16.81
C LEU A 8 30.56 25.95 -16.33
N PHE A 9 29.87 26.79 -17.11
CA PHE A 9 28.50 27.23 -16.78
C PHE A 9 27.40 26.26 -17.23
N VAL A 10 27.69 25.37 -18.19
CA VAL A 10 26.72 24.36 -18.65
C VAL A 10 26.67 23.14 -17.72
N LEU A 11 27.74 22.88 -16.96
CA LEU A 11 27.83 21.73 -16.03
C LEU A 11 27.12 21.94 -14.68
N LEU A 12 26.70 23.17 -14.34
CA LEU A 12 25.93 23.46 -13.13
C LEU A 12 24.40 23.41 -13.33
N ILE A 13 23.92 23.34 -14.58
CA ILE A 13 22.49 23.22 -14.88
C ILE A 13 22.05 21.74 -14.90
N GLY A 14 23.00 20.79 -14.97
CA GLY A 14 22.71 19.36 -14.99
C GLY A 14 22.50 18.68 -13.62
N ALA A 15 22.71 19.39 -12.50
CA ALA A 15 22.67 18.81 -11.15
C ALA A 15 21.49 19.29 -10.28
N ALA A 16 20.59 20.13 -10.82
CA ALA A 16 19.36 20.58 -10.16
C ALA A 16 18.12 19.88 -10.74
N GLY A 17 18.27 18.65 -11.21
CA GLY A 17 17.13 17.75 -11.40
C GLY A 17 16.64 17.24 -10.04
N CYS A 18 16.20 18.15 -9.17
CA CYS A 18 15.37 17.75 -8.03
C CYS A 18 14.20 16.97 -8.62
N SER A 19 14.00 15.71 -8.21
CA SER A 19 12.80 14.98 -8.59
C SER A 19 11.61 15.81 -8.12
N THR A 20 10.91 16.43 -9.07
CA THR A 20 9.72 17.24 -8.81
C THR A 20 8.55 16.30 -8.55
N GLY A 21 8.55 15.67 -7.37
CA GLY A 21 7.47 14.84 -6.88
C GLY A 21 6.98 15.38 -5.55
N THR A 22 5.67 15.63 -5.42
CA THR A 22 5.06 15.91 -4.12
C THR A 22 4.91 14.61 -3.33
N TYR A 23 5.68 14.48 -2.26
CA TYR A 23 5.56 13.36 -1.33
C TYR A 23 4.33 13.53 -0.45
N THR A 24 3.59 12.45 -0.24
CA THR A 24 2.38 12.49 0.58
C THR A 24 2.38 11.35 1.60
N ARG A 25 1.81 11.62 2.78
CA ARG A 25 1.65 10.59 3.82
C ARG A 25 0.85 9.40 3.31
N GLY A 26 -0.15 9.63 2.47
CA GLY A 26 -0.96 8.57 1.88
C GLY A 26 -0.16 7.69 0.93
N ALA A 27 0.64 8.27 0.03
CA ALA A 27 1.46 7.49 -0.89
C ALA A 27 2.56 6.71 -0.14
N THR A 28 3.16 7.30 0.90
CA THR A 28 4.10 6.60 1.79
C THR A 28 3.45 5.42 2.49
N LEU A 29 2.23 5.58 3.02
CA LEU A 29 1.48 4.49 3.64
C LEU A 29 1.17 3.38 2.64
N LEU A 30 0.71 3.74 1.43
CA LEU A 30 0.40 2.80 0.36
C LEU A 30 1.63 1.97 -0.03
N SER A 31 2.76 2.63 -0.24
CA SER A 31 4.04 1.98 -0.54
C SER A 31 4.44 1.02 0.60
N GLY A 32 4.30 1.45 1.86
CA GLY A 32 4.56 0.59 3.02
C GLY A 32 3.68 -0.67 3.05
N MET A 33 2.38 -0.54 2.74
CA MET A 33 1.47 -1.68 2.65
C MET A 33 1.85 -2.65 1.53
N GLN A 34 2.23 -2.13 0.35
CA GLN A 34 2.67 -2.94 -0.79
C GLN A 34 3.98 -3.68 -0.48
N LEU A 35 4.95 -3.01 0.14
CA LEU A 35 6.21 -3.62 0.58
C LEU A 35 5.97 -4.73 1.61
N TYR A 36 5.10 -4.46 2.59
CA TYR A 36 4.71 -5.47 3.57
C TYR A 36 4.08 -6.70 2.92
N GLU A 37 3.14 -6.50 1.98
CA GLU A 37 2.51 -7.61 1.26
C GLU A 37 3.54 -8.41 0.46
N GLY A 38 4.43 -7.73 -0.27
CA GLY A 38 5.51 -8.37 -1.02
C GLY A 38 6.45 -9.19 -0.14
N GLU A 39 6.85 -8.64 1.01
CA GLU A 39 7.67 -9.37 1.99
C GLU A 39 6.92 -10.58 2.54
N MET A 40 5.67 -10.41 2.96
CA MET A 40 4.84 -11.49 3.47
C MET A 40 4.62 -12.62 2.46
N GLN A 41 4.58 -12.30 1.15
CA GLN A 41 4.56 -13.31 0.08
C GLN A 41 5.93 -14.00 -0.06
N ARG A 42 7.03 -13.25 0.00
CA ARG A 42 8.41 -13.76 -0.09
C ARG A 42 8.77 -14.72 1.05
N VAL A 43 8.21 -14.51 2.24
CA VAL A 43 8.49 -15.31 3.45
C VAL A 43 7.32 -16.24 3.86
N ALA A 44 6.36 -16.47 2.96
CA ALA A 44 5.06 -17.08 3.26
C ALA A 44 5.06 -18.57 3.65
N ASN A 45 6.14 -19.31 3.46
CA ASN A 45 6.07 -20.78 3.34
C ASN A 45 6.97 -21.55 4.31
N SER A 46 7.42 -20.95 5.42
CA SER A 46 8.24 -21.67 6.41
C SER A 46 8.13 -21.09 7.82
N PRO A 47 7.92 -21.90 8.88
CA PRO A 47 7.86 -21.47 10.27
C PRO A 47 9.13 -20.75 10.72
N GLN A 48 10.29 -21.19 10.23
CA GLN A 48 11.60 -20.65 10.61
C GLN A 48 11.76 -19.17 10.22
N ARG A 49 10.95 -18.68 9.27
CA ARG A 49 10.96 -17.28 8.82
C ARG A 49 10.06 -16.35 9.63
N TRP A 50 9.70 -16.76 10.86
CA TRP A 50 8.93 -15.93 11.78
C TRP A 50 9.60 -14.58 12.10
N PRO A 51 10.93 -14.52 12.36
CA PRO A 51 11.59 -13.24 12.63
C PRO A 51 11.45 -12.23 11.49
N GLU A 52 11.56 -12.67 10.23
CA GLU A 52 11.42 -11.81 9.05
C GLU A 52 9.99 -11.28 8.91
N ARG A 53 8.98 -12.12 9.24
CA ARG A 53 7.58 -11.68 9.29
C ARG A 53 7.36 -10.63 10.37
N GLN A 54 7.90 -10.84 11.56
CA GLN A 54 7.84 -9.84 12.64
C GLN A 54 8.53 -8.53 12.24
N GLN A 55 9.68 -8.61 11.58
CA GLN A 55 10.39 -7.43 11.08
C GLN A 55 9.55 -6.67 10.06
N ALA A 56 8.97 -7.35 9.07
CA ALA A 56 8.09 -6.72 8.08
C ALA A 56 6.87 -6.05 8.75
N GLY A 57 6.24 -6.72 9.72
CA GLY A 57 5.16 -6.13 10.51
C GLY A 57 5.59 -4.91 11.30
N GLY A 58 6.76 -4.96 11.94
CA GLY A 58 7.36 -3.83 12.65
C GLY A 58 7.63 -2.64 11.74
N SER A 59 8.23 -2.88 10.56
CA SER A 59 8.47 -1.84 9.54
C SER A 59 7.17 -1.18 9.08
N LEU A 60 6.11 -1.96 8.82
CA LEU A 60 4.81 -1.38 8.45
C LEU A 60 4.21 -0.53 9.59
N LYS A 61 4.32 -0.97 10.85
CA LYS A 61 3.86 -0.17 12.01
C LYS A 61 4.61 1.15 12.14
N THR A 62 5.91 1.18 11.83
CA THR A 62 6.70 2.43 11.76
C THR A 62 6.15 3.36 10.68
N VAL A 63 5.86 2.84 9.48
CA VAL A 63 5.24 3.63 8.40
C VAL A 63 3.87 4.17 8.82
N ILE A 64 3.03 3.35 9.46
CA ILE A 64 1.72 3.78 10.00
C ILE A 64 1.91 4.89 11.05
N THR A 65 2.92 4.79 11.93
CA THR A 65 3.23 5.85 12.89
C THR A 65 3.53 7.17 12.19
N ALA A 66 4.42 7.12 11.19
CA ALA A 66 4.87 8.30 10.46
C ALA A 66 3.76 8.96 9.63
N THR A 67 2.77 8.18 9.18
CA THR A 67 1.75 8.64 8.24
C THR A 67 0.42 8.99 8.90
N LEU A 68 0.03 8.26 9.95
CA LEU A 68 -1.27 8.41 10.64
C LEU A 68 -1.13 8.80 12.12
N GLY A 69 0.08 8.99 12.65
CA GLY A 69 0.30 9.34 14.06
C GLY A 69 0.17 8.16 15.04
N GLY A 70 0.16 6.93 14.51
CA GLY A 70 0.00 5.70 15.29
C GLY A 70 -1.47 5.31 15.45
N SER A 71 -1.84 4.16 14.88
CA SER A 71 -3.20 3.64 14.92
C SER A 71 -3.23 2.28 15.60
N LYS A 72 -3.93 2.18 16.73
CA LYS A 72 -4.07 0.92 17.48
C LYS A 72 -4.79 -0.13 16.65
N GLU A 73 -5.83 0.29 15.92
CA GLU A 73 -6.62 -0.57 15.06
C GLU A 73 -5.79 -1.09 13.89
N PHE A 74 -4.99 -0.23 13.29
CA PHE A 74 -4.13 -0.64 12.19
C PHE A 74 -2.99 -1.55 12.68
N TYR A 75 -2.39 -1.27 13.85
CA TYR A 75 -1.40 -2.19 14.43
C TYR A 75 -2.01 -3.55 14.71
N ARG A 76 -3.23 -3.58 15.24
CA ARG A 76 -3.96 -4.82 15.49
C ARG A 76 -4.24 -5.57 14.19
N LEU A 77 -4.61 -4.87 13.11
CA LEU A 77 -4.79 -5.49 11.80
C LEU A 77 -3.51 -6.17 11.30
N VAL A 78 -2.35 -5.51 11.45
CA VAL A 78 -1.04 -6.08 11.10
C VAL A 78 -0.71 -7.31 11.94
N ASP A 79 -0.98 -7.26 13.25
CA ASP A 79 -0.75 -8.38 14.16
C ASP A 79 -1.63 -9.59 13.83
N LEU A 80 -2.90 -9.34 13.50
CA LEU A 80 -3.83 -10.39 13.06
C LEU A 80 -3.38 -11.04 11.76
N ASP A 81 -2.91 -10.27 10.78
CA ASP A 81 -2.42 -10.84 9.51
C ASP A 81 -1.21 -11.75 9.73
N MET A 82 -0.23 -11.29 10.51
CA MET A 82 0.93 -12.11 10.86
C MET A 82 0.51 -13.40 11.57
N ARG A 83 -0.34 -13.30 12.60
CA ARG A 83 -0.78 -14.46 13.38
C ARG A 83 -1.59 -15.43 12.52
N LYS A 84 -2.44 -14.92 11.63
CA LYS A 84 -3.23 -15.73 10.70
C LYS A 84 -2.32 -16.52 9.76
N ARG A 85 -1.25 -15.91 9.24
CA ARG A 85 -0.24 -16.60 8.41
C ARG A 85 0.45 -17.72 9.20
N GLU A 86 0.84 -17.50 10.45
CA GLU A 86 1.42 -18.55 11.28
C GLU A 86 0.49 -19.74 11.45
N PHE A 87 -0.80 -19.47 11.72
CA PHE A 87 -1.80 -20.52 11.89
C PHE A 87 -1.94 -21.34 10.61
N MET A 88 -1.98 -20.68 9.45
CA MET A 88 -2.06 -21.38 8.16
C MET A 88 -0.80 -22.21 7.85
N ILE A 89 0.40 -21.72 8.16
CA ILE A 89 1.66 -22.47 7.98
C ILE A 89 1.66 -23.71 8.89
N THR A 90 1.37 -23.50 10.17
CA THR A 90 1.30 -24.55 11.21
C THR A 90 0.32 -25.66 10.81
N MET A 91 -0.86 -25.29 10.32
CA MET A 91 -1.87 -26.24 9.85
C MET A 91 -1.47 -27.04 8.59
N ARG A 92 -0.57 -26.50 7.75
CA ARG A 92 -0.09 -27.18 6.53
C ARG A 92 1.07 -28.12 6.82
N GLU A 93 2.00 -27.71 7.68
CA GLU A 93 3.25 -28.43 7.90
C GLU A 93 3.19 -29.49 9.00
N MET A 94 2.24 -29.36 9.94
CA MET A 94 2.12 -30.30 11.04
C MET A 94 0.90 -31.19 10.90
N SER A 95 1.10 -32.49 11.13
CA SER A 95 0.05 -33.47 11.36
C SER A 95 -0.61 -33.20 12.71
N LEU A 96 -1.50 -32.21 12.77
CA LEU A 96 -2.20 -31.84 13.99
C LEU A 96 -3.30 -32.86 14.31
N PRO A 97 -3.49 -33.23 15.59
CA PRO A 97 -4.67 -33.97 16.02
C PRO A 97 -5.97 -33.24 15.61
N PRO A 98 -7.06 -33.95 15.30
CA PRO A 98 -8.30 -33.34 14.82
C PRO A 98 -8.83 -32.23 15.73
N ASP A 99 -8.77 -32.43 17.05
CA ASP A 99 -9.27 -31.47 18.04
C ASP A 99 -8.48 -30.16 18.01
N ARG A 100 -7.15 -30.25 17.90
CA ARG A 100 -6.25 -29.09 17.78
C ARG A 100 -6.40 -28.39 16.45
N LEU A 101 -6.62 -29.15 15.37
CA LEU A 101 -6.92 -28.58 14.06
C LEU A 101 -8.25 -27.81 14.08
N GLN A 102 -9.26 -28.33 14.78
CA GLN A 102 -10.56 -27.66 14.92
C GLN A 102 -10.43 -26.37 15.74
N GLU A 103 -9.74 -26.41 16.88
CA GLU A 103 -9.44 -25.22 17.70
C GLU A 103 -8.77 -24.12 16.87
N MET A 104 -7.78 -24.48 16.05
CA MET A 104 -7.09 -23.51 15.18
C MET A 104 -8.00 -22.93 14.09
N LYS A 105 -8.90 -23.74 13.51
CA LYS A 105 -9.90 -23.25 12.54
C LYS A 105 -10.87 -22.26 13.20
N ASP A 106 -11.32 -22.56 14.41
CA ASP A 106 -12.23 -21.68 15.15
C ASP A 106 -11.55 -20.34 15.49
N GLU A 107 -10.28 -20.38 15.88
CA GLU A 107 -9.48 -19.17 16.10
C GLU A 107 -9.27 -18.37 14.80
N LEU A 108 -9.05 -19.02 13.66
CA LEU A 108 -8.99 -18.33 12.35
C LEU A 108 -10.30 -17.63 12.01
N VAL A 109 -11.46 -18.23 12.32
CA VAL A 109 -12.77 -17.61 12.14
C VAL A 109 -12.90 -16.35 13.00
N LYS A 110 -12.51 -16.42 14.28
CA LYS A 110 -12.52 -15.25 15.18
C LYS A 110 -11.61 -14.13 14.68
N MET A 111 -10.39 -14.46 14.23
CA MET A 111 -9.46 -13.48 13.66
C MET A 111 -10.03 -12.82 12.41
N ASN A 112 -10.67 -13.57 11.51
CA ASN A 112 -11.31 -13.01 10.32
C ASN A 112 -12.45 -12.05 10.66
N ALA A 113 -13.25 -12.38 11.68
CA ALA A 113 -14.30 -11.49 12.17
C ALA A 113 -13.69 -10.19 12.73
N GLU A 114 -12.62 -10.28 13.52
CA GLU A 114 -11.93 -9.10 14.05
C GLU A 114 -11.33 -8.23 12.93
N VAL A 115 -10.66 -8.84 11.93
CA VAL A 115 -10.18 -8.14 10.73
C VAL A 115 -11.31 -7.39 10.04
N ALA A 116 -12.47 -8.03 9.86
CA ALA A 116 -13.63 -7.39 9.24
C ALA A 116 -14.15 -6.18 10.03
N THR A 117 -14.08 -6.22 11.38
CA THR A 117 -14.45 -5.08 12.22
C THR A 117 -13.44 -3.93 12.20
N LEU A 118 -12.15 -4.22 12.01
CA LEU A 118 -11.08 -3.21 12.01
C LEU A 118 -11.04 -2.42 10.69
N LYS A 119 -11.28 -3.07 9.55
CA LYS A 119 -11.26 -2.44 8.22
C LYS A 119 -12.06 -1.14 8.11
N PRO A 120 -13.35 -1.06 8.51
CA PRO A 120 -14.10 0.20 8.41
C PRO A 120 -13.52 1.31 9.29
N ILE A 121 -12.95 0.98 10.46
CA ILE A 121 -12.33 1.97 11.36
C ILE A 121 -11.06 2.53 10.72
N ILE A 122 -10.20 1.66 10.19
CA ILE A 122 -8.96 2.06 9.52
C ILE A 122 -9.27 2.85 8.23
N ARG A 123 -10.33 2.47 7.50
CA ARG A 123 -10.80 3.22 6.34
C ARG A 123 -11.19 4.66 6.71
N ALA A 124 -11.89 4.84 7.84
CA ALA A 124 -12.21 6.18 8.34
C ALA A 124 -10.96 6.99 8.68
N GLN A 125 -9.93 6.36 9.26
CA GLN A 125 -8.63 7.00 9.52
C GLN A 125 -7.93 7.40 8.21
N ILE A 126 -7.89 6.52 7.21
CA ILE A 126 -7.33 6.82 5.88
C ILE A 126 -8.06 7.99 5.21
N ALA A 127 -9.38 8.07 5.35
CA ALA A 127 -10.20 9.15 4.78
C ALA A 127 -9.88 10.55 5.37
N THR A 128 -9.17 10.61 6.50
CA THR A 128 -8.70 11.89 7.08
C THR A 128 -7.42 12.42 6.43
N LEU A 129 -6.77 11.62 5.57
CA LEU A 129 -5.60 12.07 4.82
C LEU A 129 -6.00 13.22 3.88
N PRO A 130 -5.19 14.29 3.81
CA PRO A 130 -5.55 15.48 3.05
C PRO A 130 -5.61 15.18 1.55
N VAL A 131 -6.70 15.60 0.92
CA VAL A 131 -6.77 15.72 -0.55
C VAL A 131 -6.12 17.06 -0.90
N GLN A 132 -4.95 17.03 -1.51
CA GLN A 132 -4.16 18.22 -1.78
C GLN A 132 -4.49 18.84 -3.15
N GLY A 133 -4.56 20.18 -3.16
CA GLY A 133 -4.49 20.99 -4.38
C GLY A 133 -5.70 20.95 -5.31
N ASP A 134 -5.56 21.67 -6.42
CA ASP A 134 -6.50 21.69 -7.54
C ASP A 134 -5.93 20.95 -8.75
N GLY A 135 -6.80 20.49 -9.65
CA GLY A 135 -6.40 19.81 -10.88
C GLY A 135 -5.62 18.52 -10.61
N GLN A 136 -4.34 18.49 -10.99
CA GLN A 136 -3.52 17.27 -10.97
C GLN A 136 -3.29 16.68 -9.58
N GLN A 137 -2.98 17.54 -8.59
CA GLN A 137 -2.72 17.11 -7.21
C GLN A 137 -3.96 16.47 -6.58
N ARG A 138 -5.16 16.93 -6.97
CA ARG A 138 -6.43 16.33 -6.56
C ARG A 138 -6.56 14.91 -7.12
N VAL A 139 -6.26 14.70 -8.40
CA VAL A 139 -6.30 13.37 -9.02
C VAL A 139 -5.30 12.42 -8.36
N GLU A 140 -4.09 12.89 -8.05
CA GLU A 140 -3.06 12.11 -7.34
C GLU A 140 -3.50 11.72 -5.93
N SER A 141 -4.15 12.65 -5.22
CA SER A 141 -4.71 12.39 -3.89
C SER A 141 -5.85 11.37 -3.95
N LEU A 142 -6.74 11.48 -4.94
CA LEU A 142 -7.84 10.55 -5.16
C LEU A 142 -7.33 9.14 -5.54
N ALA A 143 -6.32 9.06 -6.41
CA ALA A 143 -5.64 7.81 -6.74
C ALA A 143 -5.09 7.15 -5.48
N THR A 144 -4.40 7.93 -4.65
CA THR A 144 -3.81 7.46 -3.39
C THR A 144 -4.86 6.92 -2.43
N LEU A 145 -5.94 7.66 -2.20
CA LEU A 145 -7.05 7.22 -1.33
C LEU A 145 -7.74 5.97 -1.86
N GLY A 146 -7.98 5.90 -3.18
CA GLY A 146 -8.58 4.74 -3.83
C GLY A 146 -7.71 3.49 -3.68
N LEU A 147 -6.41 3.61 -3.95
CA LEU A 147 -5.48 2.50 -3.82
C LEU A 147 -5.29 2.05 -2.36
N LEU A 148 -5.24 2.98 -1.41
CA LEU A 148 -5.23 2.65 0.01
C LEU A 148 -6.49 1.88 0.44
N THR A 149 -7.65 2.29 -0.09
CA THR A 149 -8.92 1.58 0.17
C THR A 149 -8.86 0.16 -0.38
N LEU A 150 -8.40 -0.02 -1.62
CA LEU A 150 -8.26 -1.33 -2.25
C LEU A 150 -7.23 -2.21 -1.53
N ALA A 151 -6.08 -1.64 -1.13
CA ALA A 151 -5.05 -2.35 -0.38
C ALA A 151 -5.54 -2.78 1.01
N LEU A 152 -6.36 -1.96 1.68
CA LEU A 152 -6.98 -2.33 2.94
C LEU A 152 -8.03 -3.45 2.75
N ASP A 153 -8.78 -3.41 1.66
CA ASP A 153 -9.80 -4.40 1.35
C ASP A 153 -9.17 -5.76 1.04
N SER A 154 -8.04 -5.80 0.34
CA SER A 154 -7.26 -7.01 0.13
C SER A 154 -6.44 -7.44 1.35
N PHE A 155 -6.20 -6.55 2.32
CA PHE A 155 -5.37 -6.85 3.49
C PHE A 155 -5.93 -8.05 4.26
N SER A 156 -5.05 -9.02 4.51
CA SER A 156 -5.37 -10.29 5.16
C SER A 156 -6.50 -11.11 4.52
N ALA A 157 -6.83 -10.83 3.25
CA ALA A 157 -7.75 -11.68 2.51
C ALA A 157 -7.13 -13.08 2.33
N ASN A 158 -7.95 -14.12 2.41
CA ASN A 158 -7.52 -15.47 2.05
C ASN A 158 -7.19 -15.45 0.55
N SER A 159 -5.91 -15.43 0.19
CA SER A 159 -5.45 -15.34 -1.18
C SER A 159 -5.97 -16.53 -1.99
N GLY A 160 -6.75 -16.23 -3.03
CA GLY A 160 -7.29 -17.24 -3.94
C GLY A 160 -8.06 -16.68 -5.14
N ALA A 161 -8.57 -15.45 -5.08
CA ALA A 161 -9.28 -14.87 -6.21
C ALA A 161 -8.97 -13.37 -6.33
N ARG A 162 -7.86 -13.02 -6.99
CA ARG A 162 -7.97 -11.87 -7.89
C ARG A 162 -8.94 -12.36 -8.97
N GLY A 163 -10.16 -11.81 -8.98
CA GLY A 163 -11.09 -12.05 -10.07
C GLY A 163 -10.43 -11.68 -11.41
N LEU A 164 -11.03 -12.11 -12.51
CA LEU A 164 -10.57 -11.70 -13.85
C LEU A 164 -10.62 -10.18 -14.04
N GLU A 165 -11.38 -9.47 -13.21
CA GLU A 165 -11.53 -8.02 -13.21
C GLU A 165 -10.52 -7.34 -12.27
N ALA A 166 -9.96 -6.23 -12.76
CA ALA A 166 -9.09 -5.37 -11.98
C ALA A 166 -9.86 -4.76 -10.78
N PRO A 167 -9.33 -4.82 -9.55
CA PRO A 167 -9.96 -4.20 -8.39
C PRO A 167 -10.20 -2.71 -8.62
N SER A 168 -11.40 -2.24 -8.31
CA SER A 168 -11.75 -0.83 -8.44
C SER A 168 -12.59 -0.34 -7.27
N THR A 169 -12.49 0.96 -6.98
CA THR A 169 -13.24 1.63 -5.93
C THR A 169 -13.66 3.02 -6.38
N LYS A 170 -14.73 3.54 -5.77
CA LYS A 170 -15.25 4.87 -6.03
C LYS A 170 -14.87 5.79 -4.88
N ILE A 171 -14.18 6.89 -5.18
CA ILE A 171 -13.87 7.97 -4.24
C ILE A 171 -14.59 9.22 -4.74
N ASP A 172 -15.62 9.65 -4.01
CA ASP A 172 -16.54 10.71 -4.45
C ASP A 172 -17.14 10.39 -5.83
N GLN A 173 -16.87 11.18 -6.86
CA GLN A 173 -17.36 10.92 -8.23
C GLN A 173 -16.32 10.20 -9.12
N TYR A 174 -15.13 9.94 -8.60
CA TYR A 174 -14.02 9.34 -9.35
C TYR A 174 -13.97 7.83 -9.16
N VAL A 175 -13.58 7.10 -10.21
CA VAL A 175 -13.35 5.65 -10.14
C VAL A 175 -11.85 5.38 -10.24
N VAL A 176 -11.31 4.74 -9.21
CA VAL A 176 -9.90 4.32 -9.15
C VAL A 176 -9.84 2.82 -9.41
N THR A 177 -9.02 2.40 -10.37
CA THR A 177 -8.81 0.98 -10.73
C THR A 177 -7.34 0.64 -10.57
N ASP A 178 -7.04 -0.44 -9.86
CA ASP A 178 -5.68 -0.95 -9.67
C ASP A 178 -5.35 -1.99 -10.74
N LEU A 179 -4.36 -1.70 -11.59
CA LEU A 179 -3.85 -2.59 -12.63
C LEU A 179 -2.49 -3.20 -12.23
N GLY A 180 -2.13 -3.13 -10.95
CA GLY A 180 -0.91 -3.66 -10.36
C GLY A 180 0.27 -2.73 -10.54
N SER A 181 0.80 -2.63 -11.77
CA SER A 181 1.99 -1.78 -12.05
C SER A 181 1.66 -0.28 -12.12
N PHE A 182 0.39 0.06 -12.36
CA PHE A 182 -0.15 1.40 -12.34
C PHE A 182 -1.64 1.33 -11.98
N ALA A 183 -2.21 2.48 -11.68
CA ALA A 183 -3.64 2.65 -11.49
C ALA A 183 -4.22 3.57 -12.55
N THR A 184 -5.53 3.49 -12.76
CA THR A 184 -6.26 4.50 -13.53
C THR A 184 -7.27 5.23 -12.66
N VAL A 185 -7.35 6.54 -12.82
CA VAL A 185 -8.41 7.37 -12.23
C VAL A 185 -9.29 7.90 -13.34
N ARG A 186 -10.57 7.50 -13.34
CA ARG A 186 -11.57 8.01 -14.26
C ARG A 186 -12.35 9.13 -13.58
N ALA A 187 -12.27 10.32 -14.16
CA ALA A 187 -12.97 11.50 -13.72
C ALA A 187 -14.43 11.53 -14.23
N PRO A 188 -15.31 12.33 -13.60
CA PRO A 188 -16.73 12.40 -13.96
C PRO A 188 -16.99 12.94 -15.37
N ASP A 189 -16.08 13.77 -15.88
CA ASP A 189 -16.08 14.31 -17.24
C ASP A 189 -15.63 13.29 -18.30
N GLY A 190 -15.25 12.08 -17.88
CA GLY A 190 -14.77 11.01 -18.75
C GLY A 190 -13.26 11.04 -19.03
N GLN A 191 -12.52 12.03 -18.54
CA GLN A 191 -11.06 12.03 -18.60
C GLN A 191 -10.51 10.89 -17.75
N THR A 192 -9.49 10.20 -18.27
CA THR A 192 -8.81 9.12 -17.53
C THR A 192 -7.35 9.48 -17.33
N HIS A 193 -6.86 9.30 -16.12
CA HIS A 193 -5.47 9.51 -15.76
C HIS A 193 -4.81 8.18 -15.44
N ARG A 194 -3.59 7.97 -15.91
CA ARG A 194 -2.71 6.89 -15.48
C ARG A 194 -1.88 7.38 -14.30
N CYS A 195 -1.91 6.65 -13.20
CA CYS A 195 -1.25 7.02 -11.96
C CYS A 195 -0.27 5.94 -11.51
N SER A 196 0.89 6.34 -11.00
CA SER A 196 1.90 5.44 -10.47
C SER A 196 2.49 5.98 -9.18
N VAL A 197 2.67 5.08 -8.22
CA VAL A 197 3.45 5.37 -7.00
C VAL A 197 4.92 5.45 -7.38
N PHE A 198 5.62 6.45 -6.88
CA PHE A 198 7.07 6.52 -6.91
C PHE A 198 7.60 6.65 -5.48
N SER A 199 8.75 6.06 -5.20
CA SER A 199 9.39 6.10 -3.88
C SER A 199 10.79 6.69 -4.01
N VAL A 200 11.16 7.53 -3.04
CA VAL A 200 12.51 8.06 -2.87
C VAL A 200 13.02 7.58 -1.52
N VAL A 201 14.24 7.05 -1.52
CA VAL A 201 14.90 6.54 -0.32
C VAL A 201 14.99 7.68 0.71
N ASP A 202 14.65 7.39 1.96
CA ASP A 202 14.64 8.33 3.09
C ASP A 202 13.64 9.50 3.03
N GLU A 203 13.04 9.80 1.87
CA GLU A 203 12.04 10.89 1.72
C GLU A 203 10.59 10.40 1.76
N GLY A 204 10.35 9.13 1.37
CA GLY A 204 9.02 8.52 1.36
C GLY A 204 8.51 8.25 -0.06
N ALA A 205 7.20 8.34 -0.26
CA ALA A 205 6.60 8.10 -1.57
C ALA A 205 5.62 9.21 -1.99
N GLY A 206 5.42 9.31 -3.29
CA GLY A 206 4.45 10.19 -3.92
C GLY A 206 3.62 9.45 -4.96
N MET A 207 2.60 10.13 -5.45
CA MET A 207 1.74 9.65 -6.53
C MET A 207 1.92 10.61 -7.69
N LYS A 208 2.20 10.08 -8.88
CA LYS A 208 2.21 10.86 -10.11
C LYS A 208 1.12 10.37 -11.03
N CYS A 209 0.27 11.28 -11.48
CA CYS A 209 -0.72 10.98 -12.50
C CYS A 209 -0.37 11.67 -13.82
N GLU A 210 -0.85 11.15 -14.93
CA GLU A 210 -0.74 11.74 -16.26
C GLU A 210 -2.05 11.46 -17.03
N PRO A 211 -2.64 12.45 -17.72
CA PRO A 211 -3.84 12.22 -18.51
C PRO A 211 -3.53 11.27 -19.66
N LEU A 212 -4.40 10.27 -19.88
CA LEU A 212 -4.35 9.44 -21.07
C LEU A 212 -4.94 10.25 -22.23
N VAL A 213 -4.07 10.71 -23.14
CA VAL A 213 -4.50 11.35 -24.38
C VAL A 213 -5.22 10.28 -25.21
N ARG A 214 -6.45 10.58 -25.65
CA ARG A 214 -7.18 9.76 -26.62
C ARG A 214 -6.60 9.97 -28.02
#